data_AF-A0A2T4JPU0-F1
#
_entry.id   AF-A0A2T4JPU0-F1
#
_cell.length_a   1.000
_cell.length_b   1.000
_cell.length_c   1.000
_cell.angle_alpha   90.00
_cell.angle_beta   90.00
_cell.angle_gamma   90.00
#
_symmetry.space_group_name_H-M   'P 1'
#
loop_
_entity.id
_entity.type
_entity.pdbx_description
1 polymer ?
#
loop_
_entity_poly.entity_id
_entity_poly.type
_entity_poly.pdbx_seq_one_letter_code
_entity_poly.pdbx_strand_id
1 'polypeptide(L)'
;MISVLPSQRHRALVTCDGCRAEHMETVDRPGRSSVCGERMAINTGQVAAKLSARGWRVAGRKQLCPGCVAQRRAEGRQAQEVKMARAAPATPAAREKAAPGGAAGAGGVAAAVVAMPGAEAPRQPTRAQKREIVQLLDASYDVKAGRYVGGETDQTVAASLPGILPGWVASVREDLYGPAGGNEEIEGLLAELRRELAAMAARDAAIEAARAELAEARGALAGFLKRLEAIRAAVGPKAVRA
;
A
#
# COMPACT_ATOMS: atom_id res chain seq x y z
N MET A 1 21.38 4.92 0.25
CA MET A 1 22.68 5.61 0.51
C MET A 1 22.57 6.45 1.80
N ILE A 2 23.58 6.45 2.68
CA ILE A 2 23.58 7.29 3.90
C ILE A 2 24.38 8.56 3.59
N SER A 3 23.72 9.72 3.68
CA SER A 3 24.33 11.02 3.42
C SER A 3 24.20 11.92 4.64
N VAL A 4 25.24 12.74 4.87
CA VAL A 4 25.26 13.71 5.97
C VAL A 4 24.82 15.07 5.44
N LEU A 5 23.82 15.67 6.07
CA LEU A 5 23.43 17.04 5.75
C LEU A 5 24.40 18.02 6.42
N PRO A 6 25.05 18.92 5.65
CA PRO A 6 26.11 19.79 6.16
C PRO A 6 25.66 20.77 7.27
N SER A 7 24.35 21.02 7.42
CA SER A 7 23.80 21.91 8.45
C SER A 7 23.31 21.20 9.72
N GLN A 8 23.30 19.86 9.78
CA GLN A 8 22.72 19.10 10.90
C GLN A 8 23.72 18.09 11.46
N ARG A 9 24.63 18.55 12.32
CA ARG A 9 25.81 17.82 12.83
C ARG A 9 25.52 16.52 13.62
N HIS A 10 24.24 16.16 13.84
CA HIS A 10 23.81 14.98 14.59
C HIS A 10 22.69 14.19 13.89
N ARG A 11 22.51 14.39 12.58
CA ARG A 11 21.45 13.71 11.83
C ARG A 11 22.01 13.08 10.55
N ALA A 12 21.65 11.83 10.33
CA ALA A 12 21.95 11.10 9.11
C ALA A 12 20.68 10.97 8.29
N LEU A 13 20.77 11.32 7.00
CA LEU A 13 19.71 11.08 6.03
C LEU A 13 19.96 9.74 5.37
N VAL A 14 18.94 8.90 5.36
CA VAL A 14 18.97 7.56 4.81
C VAL A 14 17.91 7.45 3.73
N THR A 15 18.33 7.20 2.50
CA THR A 15 17.41 7.02 1.37
C THR A 15 17.24 5.54 1.06
N CYS A 16 15.99 5.10 0.97
CA CYS A 16 15.62 3.75 0.52
C CYS A 16 15.92 3.57 -0.97
N ASP A 17 16.60 2.48 -1.34
CA ASP A 17 16.94 2.23 -2.75
C ASP A 17 15.75 1.72 -3.59
N GLY A 18 14.66 1.29 -2.94
CA GLY A 18 13.46 0.79 -3.61
C GLY A 18 12.49 1.91 -3.98
N CYS A 19 11.95 2.60 -2.97
CA CYS A 19 10.93 3.63 -3.14
C CYS A 19 11.46 5.07 -3.03
N ARG A 20 12.78 5.26 -2.83
CA ARG A 20 13.42 6.58 -2.59
C ARG A 20 12.89 7.34 -1.36
N ALA A 21 12.13 6.68 -0.48
CA ALA A 21 11.72 7.28 0.78
C ALA A 21 12.95 7.69 1.60
N GLU A 22 12.93 8.94 2.06
CA GLU A 22 13.96 9.51 2.91
C GLU A 22 13.58 9.35 4.37
N HIS A 23 14.54 8.96 5.18
CA HIS A 23 14.36 8.76 6.60
C HIS A 23 15.50 9.41 7.37
N MET A 24 15.15 10.17 8.40
CA MET A 24 16.10 10.95 9.18
C MET A 24 16.32 10.29 10.54
N GLU A 25 17.55 9.93 10.84
CA GLU A 25 17.94 9.37 12.13
C GLU A 25 18.85 10.31 12.90
N THR A 26 18.60 10.40 14.22
CA THR A 26 19.51 11.07 15.13
C THR A 26 20.69 10.15 15.43
N VAL A 27 21.89 10.65 15.17
CA VAL A 27 23.14 9.98 15.51
C VAL A 27 23.71 10.65 16.74
N ASP A 28 24.28 9.85 17.63
CA ASP A 28 24.90 10.42 18.82
C ASP A 28 26.04 11.35 18.41
N ARG A 29 26.28 12.35 19.26
CA ARG A 29 27.43 13.23 19.10
C ARG A 29 28.68 12.34 19.08
N PRO A 30 29.51 12.39 18.03
CA PRO A 30 30.77 11.66 18.04
C PRO A 30 31.54 12.05 19.30
N GLY A 31 31.88 11.05 20.12
CA GLY A 31 32.74 11.24 21.27
C GLY A 31 34.03 11.94 20.82
N ARG A 32 34.57 12.84 21.64
CA ARG A 32 35.81 13.56 21.35
C ARG A 32 36.93 12.50 21.25
N SER A 33 37.36 12.12 20.05
CA SER A 33 38.58 11.32 19.93
C SER A 33 39.74 12.20 20.40
N SER A 34 40.52 11.70 21.35
CA SER A 34 41.71 12.37 21.89
C SER A 34 42.88 12.39 20.91
N VAL A 35 42.68 11.86 19.71
CA VAL A 35 43.72 11.67 18.71
C VAL A 35 43.31 12.41 17.43
N CYS A 36 44.04 13.50 17.18
CA CYS A 36 44.30 14.11 15.89
C CYS A 36 43.08 14.49 15.03
N GLY A 37 42.58 15.71 15.22
CA GLY A 37 42.31 16.74 14.18
C GLY A 37 41.50 16.42 12.91
N GLU A 38 40.97 15.21 12.73
CA GLU A 38 40.32 14.78 11.49
C GLU A 38 38.80 14.89 11.62
N ARG A 39 38.14 15.36 10.55
CA ARG A 39 36.69 15.65 10.56
C ARG A 39 35.91 14.39 10.96
N MET A 40 35.27 14.48 12.13
CA MET A 40 34.45 13.43 12.75
C MET A 40 33.55 12.72 11.74
N ALA A 41 33.91 11.49 11.38
CA ALA A 41 33.08 10.62 10.55
C ALA A 41 31.90 10.10 11.37
N ILE A 42 30.69 10.16 10.80
CA ILE A 42 29.48 9.55 11.40
C ILE A 42 29.70 8.05 11.53
N ASN A 43 29.37 7.49 12.69
CA ASN A 43 29.43 6.04 12.90
C ASN A 43 28.31 5.36 12.08
N THR A 44 28.65 4.92 10.88
CA THR A 44 27.74 4.22 9.96
C THR A 44 27.21 2.92 10.56
N GLY A 45 27.99 2.26 11.42
CA GLY A 45 27.56 1.07 12.17
C GLY A 45 26.41 1.38 13.14
N GLN A 46 26.47 2.51 13.85
CA GLN A 46 25.39 2.95 14.72
C GLN A 46 24.11 3.25 13.94
N VAL A 47 24.23 3.92 12.79
CA VAL A 47 23.08 4.20 11.91
C VAL A 47 22.47 2.91 11.39
N ALA A 48 23.28 1.96 10.94
CA ALA A 48 22.81 0.65 10.47
C ALA A 48 22.09 -0.16 11.57
N ALA A 49 22.60 -0.11 12.81
CA ALA A 49 21.96 -0.75 13.96
C ALA A 49 20.59 -0.13 14.28
N LYS A 50 20.50 1.21 14.33
CA LYS A 50 19.23 1.92 14.58
C LYS A 50 18.21 1.67 13.46
N LEU A 51 18.64 1.68 12.20
CA LEU A 51 17.80 1.34 11.05
C LEU A 51 17.28 -0.09 11.13
N SER A 52 18.15 -1.05 11.46
CA SER A 52 17.77 -2.46 11.60
C SER A 52 16.76 -2.66 12.74
N ALA A 53 16.91 -1.95 13.87
CA ALA A 53 15.95 -1.95 14.96
C ALA A 53 14.56 -1.41 14.55
N ARG A 54 14.51 -0.50 13.58
CA ARG A 54 13.28 0.05 12.98
C ARG A 54 12.73 -0.76 11.81
N GLY A 55 13.24 -1.97 11.60
CA GLY A 55 12.75 -2.89 10.56
C GLY A 55 13.25 -2.59 9.15
N TRP A 56 14.26 -1.72 8.99
CA TRP A 56 14.94 -1.57 7.71
C TRP A 56 15.86 -2.75 7.45
N ARG A 57 15.95 -3.18 6.18
CA ARG A 57 16.95 -4.17 5.77
C ARG A 57 18.17 -3.43 5.22
N VAL A 58 19.27 -3.50 5.96
CA VAL A 58 20.58 -2.97 5.56
C VAL A 58 21.47 -4.15 5.18
N ALA A 59 21.70 -4.36 3.88
CA ALA A 59 22.54 -5.44 3.36
C ALA A 59 23.69 -4.84 2.53
N GLY A 60 24.84 -4.64 3.15
CA GLY A 60 25.99 -3.98 2.54
C GLY A 60 25.64 -2.56 2.10
N ARG A 61 25.69 -2.29 0.79
CA ARG A 61 25.35 -0.98 0.20
C ARG A 61 23.84 -0.76 0.00
N LYS A 62 23.01 -1.79 0.14
CA LYS A 62 21.56 -1.71 -0.13
C LYS A 62 20.78 -1.44 1.16
N GLN A 63 19.93 -0.43 1.16
CA GLN A 63 19.07 -0.07 2.28
C GLN A 63 17.62 -0.02 1.83
N LEU A 64 16.80 -0.92 2.37
CA LEU A 64 15.39 -1.03 2.05
C LEU A 64 14.54 -0.66 3.26
N CYS A 65 13.57 0.21 3.05
CA CYS A 65 12.58 0.56 4.06
C CYS A 65 11.69 -0.65 4.39
N PRO A 66 11.04 -0.65 5.57
CA PRO A 66 10.14 -1.74 5.97
C PRO A 66 9.03 -2.02 4.95
N GLY A 67 8.50 -0.99 4.27
CA GLY A 67 7.52 -1.16 3.20
C GLY A 67 8.05 -1.96 2.01
N CYS A 68 9.22 -1.58 1.48
CA CYS A 68 9.85 -2.32 0.37
C CYS A 68 10.27 -3.73 0.77
N VAL A 69 10.66 -3.95 2.03
CA VAL A 69 10.97 -5.30 2.55
C VAL A 69 9.71 -6.15 2.62
N ALA A 70 8.60 -5.60 3.11
CA ALA A 70 7.31 -6.28 3.17
C ALA A 70 6.80 -6.65 1.77
N GLN A 71 6.87 -5.70 0.82
CA GLN A 71 6.47 -5.91 -0.56
C GLN A 71 7.30 -7.02 -1.22
N ARG A 72 8.63 -6.99 -1.13
CA ARG A 72 9.48 -8.04 -1.70
C ARG A 72 9.25 -9.41 -1.09
N ARG A 73 8.90 -9.48 0.20
CA ARG A 73 8.53 -10.74 0.85
C ARG A 73 7.20 -11.27 0.31
N ALA A 74 6.23 -10.40 0.07
CA ALA A 74 4.95 -10.78 -0.53
C ALA A 74 5.13 -11.29 -1.97
N GLU A 75 5.88 -10.57 -2.80
CA GLU A 75 6.22 -10.97 -4.18
C GLU A 75 6.97 -12.31 -4.21
N GLY A 76 7.90 -12.53 -3.28
CA GLY A 76 8.62 -13.81 -3.16
C GLY A 76 7.71 -14.99 -2.82
N ARG A 77 6.71 -14.79 -1.94
CA ARG A 77 5.71 -15.82 -1.62
C ARG A 77 4.81 -16.13 -2.81
N GLN A 78 4.33 -15.11 -3.51
CA GLN A 78 3.52 -15.28 -4.73
C GLN A 78 4.30 -16.00 -5.84
N ALA A 79 5.57 -15.64 -6.04
CA ALA A 79 6.42 -16.32 -7.02
C ALA A 79 6.69 -17.80 -6.66
N GLN A 80 6.79 -18.12 -5.37
CA GLN A 80 6.94 -19.50 -4.90
C GLN A 80 5.64 -20.29 -5.11
N GLU A 81 4.49 -19.68 -4.83
CA GLU A 81 3.17 -20.27 -5.06
C GLU A 81 2.92 -20.57 -6.54
N VAL A 82 3.24 -19.64 -7.44
CA VAL A 82 3.16 -19.85 -8.91
C VAL A 82 4.11 -20.95 -9.38
N LYS A 83 5.32 -21.05 -8.81
CA LYS A 83 6.26 -22.13 -9.14
C LYS A 83 5.78 -23.49 -8.66
N MET A 84 5.16 -23.57 -7.48
CA MET A 84 4.58 -24.82 -6.97
C MET A 84 3.34 -25.23 -7.77
N ALA A 85 2.51 -24.29 -8.22
CA ALA A 85 1.34 -24.56 -9.06
C ALA A 85 1.71 -25.03 -10.49
N ARG A 86 2.85 -24.59 -11.04
CA ARG A 86 3.31 -24.94 -12.39
C ARG A 86 4.09 -26.27 -12.45
N ALA A 87 4.29 -26.95 -11.32
CA ALA A 87 5.07 -28.18 -11.20
C ALA A 87 4.20 -29.46 -10.99
N ALA A 88 2.95 -29.46 -11.46
CA ALA A 88 2.15 -30.69 -11.57
C ALA A 88 2.36 -31.36 -12.95
N PRO A 89 2.53 -32.71 -13.02
CA PRO A 89 3.17 -33.38 -14.15
C PRO A 89 2.25 -33.67 -15.34
N ALA A 90 2.89 -33.80 -16.50
CA ALA A 90 2.32 -34.24 -17.77
C ALA A 90 1.69 -35.65 -17.68
N THR A 91 0.48 -35.79 -18.23
CA THR A 91 -0.23 -37.05 -18.48
C THR A 91 0.50 -37.92 -19.50
N PRO A 92 0.71 -39.24 -19.25
CA PRO A 92 0.98 -40.19 -20.32
C PRO A 92 -0.34 -40.74 -20.89
N ALA A 93 -0.49 -40.60 -22.20
CA ALA A 93 -1.57 -41.19 -22.99
C ALA A 93 -1.30 -42.66 -23.34
N ALA A 94 -2.41 -43.40 -23.52
CA ALA A 94 -2.60 -44.60 -24.34
C ALA A 94 -2.10 -45.98 -23.84
N ARG A 95 -3.06 -46.86 -23.49
CA ARG A 95 -3.31 -48.11 -24.23
C ARG A 95 -4.68 -48.68 -23.91
N GLU A 96 -5.59 -48.50 -24.87
CA GLU A 96 -6.92 -49.08 -24.93
C GLU A 96 -6.84 -50.40 -25.70
N LYS A 97 -7.26 -51.53 -25.09
CA LYS A 97 -7.62 -52.76 -25.79
C LYS A 97 -8.84 -53.41 -25.16
N ALA A 98 -9.66 -53.92 -26.06
CA ALA A 98 -11.04 -54.39 -25.94
C ALA A 98 -11.30 -55.55 -24.95
N ALA A 99 -12.57 -55.59 -24.54
CA ALA A 99 -13.32 -56.63 -23.83
C ALA A 99 -13.45 -57.94 -24.68
N PRO A 100 -14.19 -59.03 -24.30
CA PRO A 100 -15.46 -59.03 -23.54
C PRO A 100 -15.76 -60.20 -22.57
N GLY A 101 -16.81 -60.00 -21.77
CA GLY A 101 -17.87 -61.00 -21.53
C GLY A 101 -17.85 -61.76 -20.20
N GLY A 102 -18.98 -61.74 -19.47
CA GLY A 102 -19.26 -62.74 -18.42
C GLY A 102 -20.29 -62.33 -17.37
N ALA A 103 -21.42 -63.03 -17.33
CA ALA A 103 -22.62 -62.74 -16.54
C ALA A 103 -22.56 -63.06 -15.03
N ALA A 104 -23.49 -62.41 -14.30
CA ALA A 104 -24.31 -62.90 -13.18
C ALA A 104 -23.67 -63.29 -11.82
N GLY A 105 -24.27 -62.78 -10.74
CA GLY A 105 -24.17 -63.39 -9.41
C GLY A 105 -24.42 -62.44 -8.24
N ALA A 106 -25.54 -62.64 -7.53
CA ALA A 106 -25.94 -61.95 -6.32
C ALA A 106 -25.18 -62.41 -5.06
N GLY A 107 -25.14 -61.56 -4.03
CA GLY A 107 -24.89 -61.95 -2.63
C GLY A 107 -23.76 -61.17 -1.95
N GLY A 108 -24.11 -60.25 -1.05
CA GLY A 108 -23.15 -59.51 -0.22
C GLY A 108 -22.62 -60.32 0.96
N VAL A 109 -21.45 -59.93 1.49
CA VAL A 109 -21.30 -59.19 2.77
C VAL A 109 -19.84 -58.80 3.03
N ALA A 110 -19.67 -57.58 3.55
CA ALA A 110 -18.62 -57.06 4.44
C ALA A 110 -17.13 -57.04 4.01
N ALA A 111 -16.60 -55.84 3.74
CA ALA A 111 -15.46 -55.27 4.49
C ALA A 111 -15.23 -53.80 4.08
N ALA A 112 -15.09 -52.94 5.08
CA ALA A 112 -14.85 -51.51 4.97
C ALA A 112 -13.47 -51.17 4.37
N VAL A 113 -13.42 -50.19 3.46
CA VAL A 113 -12.22 -49.36 3.27
C VAL A 113 -12.60 -47.94 2.86
N VAL A 114 -11.93 -47.00 3.51
CA VAL A 114 -12.09 -45.55 3.52
C VAL A 114 -11.93 -44.96 2.12
N ALA A 115 -12.88 -44.12 1.69
CA ALA A 115 -12.76 -43.26 0.51
C ALA A 115 -12.80 -41.78 0.93
N MET A 116 -11.72 -41.05 0.67
CA MET A 116 -11.64 -39.59 0.58
C MET A 116 -11.03 -39.22 -0.80
N PRO A 117 -11.10 -37.96 -1.25
CA PRO A 117 -12.22 -37.40 -2.00
C PRO A 117 -11.78 -36.89 -3.39
N GLY A 118 -12.59 -37.07 -4.41
CA GLY A 118 -12.31 -36.57 -5.76
C GLY A 118 -13.43 -35.66 -6.25
N ALA A 119 -13.11 -34.38 -6.47
CA ALA A 119 -13.90 -33.36 -7.16
C ALA A 119 -15.28 -33.04 -6.55
N GLU A 120 -15.29 -32.15 -5.54
CA GLU A 120 -16.51 -31.47 -5.08
C GLU A 120 -17.01 -30.52 -6.17
N ALA A 121 -18.22 -30.77 -6.67
CA ALA A 121 -19.06 -29.75 -7.32
C ALA A 121 -19.10 -28.48 -6.45
N PRO A 122 -19.23 -27.26 -7.01
CA PRO A 122 -19.25 -26.04 -6.22
C PRO A 122 -20.28 -26.20 -5.10
N ARG A 123 -19.80 -26.20 -3.85
CA ARG A 123 -20.64 -26.33 -2.65
C ARG A 123 -21.78 -25.33 -2.80
N GLN A 124 -23.00 -25.81 -2.98
CA GLN A 124 -24.16 -24.94 -3.07
C GLN A 124 -24.62 -24.59 -1.65
N PRO A 125 -25.02 -23.34 -1.40
CA PRO A 125 -25.60 -22.97 -0.12
C PRO A 125 -26.86 -23.81 0.12
N THR A 126 -27.00 -24.32 1.33
CA THR A 126 -28.20 -25.05 1.75
C THR A 126 -29.43 -24.14 1.66
N ARG A 127 -30.63 -24.71 1.57
CA ARG A 127 -31.87 -23.92 1.51
C ARG A 127 -32.06 -23.02 2.75
N ALA A 128 -31.56 -23.43 3.91
CA ALA A 128 -31.57 -22.61 5.12
C ALA A 128 -30.65 -21.40 4.97
N GLN A 129 -29.40 -21.61 4.54
CA GLN A 129 -28.44 -20.54 4.29
C GLN A 129 -28.92 -19.57 3.20
N LYS A 130 -29.57 -20.06 2.14
CA LYS A 130 -30.18 -19.20 1.12
C LYS A 130 -31.25 -18.27 1.72
N ARG A 131 -32.07 -18.75 2.66
CA ARG A 131 -33.08 -17.91 3.34
C ARG A 131 -32.43 -16.83 4.20
N GLU A 132 -31.37 -17.17 4.92
CA GLU A 132 -30.62 -16.20 5.74
C GLU A 132 -29.95 -15.12 4.88
N ILE A 133 -29.35 -15.51 3.75
CA ILE A 133 -28.77 -14.56 2.78
C ILE A 133 -29.84 -13.62 2.24
N VAL A 134 -31.00 -14.17 1.80
CA VAL A 134 -32.10 -13.35 1.27
C VAL A 134 -32.61 -12.38 2.32
N GLN A 135 -32.81 -12.83 3.56
CA GLN A 135 -33.30 -11.98 4.63
C GLN A 135 -32.35 -10.80 4.93
N LEU A 136 -31.04 -11.04 4.89
CA LEU A 136 -30.05 -10.00 5.13
C LEU A 136 -29.93 -9.05 3.91
N LEU A 137 -30.06 -9.57 2.68
CA LEU A 137 -30.10 -8.76 1.46
C LEU A 137 -31.35 -7.87 1.41
N ASP A 138 -32.52 -8.37 1.82
CA ASP A 138 -33.76 -7.56 1.91
C ASP A 138 -33.59 -6.34 2.83
N ALA A 139 -32.75 -6.45 3.86
CA ALA A 139 -32.48 -5.37 4.81
C ALA A 139 -31.38 -4.41 4.35
N SER A 140 -30.45 -4.86 3.49
CA SER A 140 -29.21 -4.14 3.15
C SER A 140 -29.10 -3.71 1.70
N TYR A 141 -30.01 -4.15 0.82
CA TYR A 141 -29.97 -3.89 -0.61
C TYR A 141 -31.21 -3.12 -1.07
N ASP A 142 -30.99 -1.97 -1.72
CA ASP A 142 -32.06 -1.18 -2.32
C ASP A 142 -32.32 -1.65 -3.75
N VAL A 143 -33.43 -2.39 -3.93
CA VAL A 143 -33.87 -2.92 -5.22
C VAL A 143 -34.18 -1.81 -6.23
N LYS A 144 -34.69 -0.65 -5.79
CA LYS A 144 -35.03 0.45 -6.70
C LYS A 144 -33.79 1.15 -7.21
N ALA A 145 -32.80 1.31 -6.35
CA ALA A 145 -31.52 1.93 -6.67
C ALA A 145 -30.52 0.94 -7.30
N GLY A 146 -30.81 -0.37 -7.21
CA GLY A 146 -29.97 -1.46 -7.72
C GLY A 146 -28.61 -1.52 -7.04
N ARG A 147 -28.54 -1.28 -5.72
CA ARG A 147 -27.28 -1.19 -4.97
C ARG A 147 -27.43 -1.43 -3.47
N TYR A 148 -26.30 -1.70 -2.80
CA TYR A 148 -26.24 -1.78 -1.34
C TYR A 148 -26.43 -0.42 -0.66
N VAL A 149 -26.99 -0.46 0.55
CA VAL A 149 -27.14 0.69 1.43
C VAL A 149 -25.95 0.76 2.39
N GLY A 150 -25.32 1.94 2.49
CA GLY A 150 -24.18 2.18 3.38
C GLY A 150 -22.93 1.38 2.98
N GLY A 151 -22.17 0.92 3.98
CA GLY A 151 -20.92 0.18 3.79
C GLY A 151 -21.10 -1.32 3.47
N GLU A 152 -22.33 -1.77 3.23
CA GLU A 152 -22.61 -3.18 2.98
C GLU A 152 -22.14 -3.63 1.59
N THR A 153 -21.62 -4.85 1.53
CA THR A 153 -21.12 -5.52 0.33
C THR A 153 -21.34 -7.04 0.48
N ASP A 154 -21.14 -7.81 -0.59
CA ASP A 154 -21.15 -9.28 -0.50
C ASP A 154 -20.25 -9.83 0.62
N GLN A 155 -19.12 -9.15 0.87
CA GLN A 155 -18.17 -9.57 1.89
C GLN A 155 -18.68 -9.32 3.30
N THR A 156 -19.30 -8.17 3.56
CA THR A 156 -19.82 -7.84 4.89
C THR A 156 -21.09 -8.64 5.20
N VAL A 157 -21.94 -8.86 4.21
CA VAL A 157 -23.13 -9.71 4.30
C VAL A 157 -22.73 -11.17 4.59
N ALA A 158 -21.73 -11.70 3.87
CA ALA A 158 -21.23 -13.05 4.14
C ALA A 158 -20.50 -13.16 5.50
N ALA A 159 -19.75 -12.14 5.91
CA ALA A 159 -19.06 -12.13 7.21
C ALA A 159 -20.06 -12.09 8.38
N SER A 160 -21.23 -11.51 8.17
CA SER A 160 -22.31 -11.44 9.17
C SER A 160 -23.02 -12.79 9.38
N LEU A 161 -22.88 -13.74 8.46
CA LEU A 161 -23.55 -15.03 8.50
C LEU A 161 -22.55 -16.20 8.68
N PRO A 162 -22.79 -17.12 9.63
CA PRO A 162 -21.82 -18.17 9.93
C PRO A 162 -21.69 -19.17 8.77
N GLY A 163 -20.46 -19.36 8.28
CA GLY A 163 -20.14 -20.37 7.27
C GLY A 163 -20.65 -20.05 5.86
N ILE A 164 -20.98 -18.78 5.59
CA ILE A 164 -21.41 -18.32 4.27
C ILE A 164 -20.23 -17.70 3.52
N LEU A 165 -20.10 -18.06 2.24
CA LEU A 165 -19.07 -17.52 1.36
C LEU A 165 -19.61 -16.30 0.58
N PRO A 166 -18.80 -15.24 0.37
CA PRO A 166 -19.22 -14.05 -0.39
C PRO A 166 -19.71 -14.37 -1.80
N GLY A 167 -19.13 -15.40 -2.45
CA GLY A 167 -19.56 -15.84 -3.78
C GLY A 167 -20.99 -16.37 -3.83
N TRP A 168 -21.50 -16.93 -2.72
CA TRP A 168 -22.89 -17.38 -2.64
C TRP A 168 -23.86 -16.21 -2.52
N VAL A 169 -23.48 -15.18 -1.75
CA VAL A 169 -24.24 -13.94 -1.62
C VAL A 169 -24.32 -13.23 -2.97
N ALA A 170 -23.20 -13.13 -3.68
CA ALA A 170 -23.14 -12.54 -5.02
C ALA A 170 -24.09 -13.25 -6.01
N SER A 171 -24.10 -14.58 -6.02
CA SER A 171 -25.01 -15.34 -6.89
C SER A 171 -26.48 -15.12 -6.52
N VAL A 172 -26.82 -15.16 -5.22
CA VAL A 172 -28.20 -14.94 -4.76
C VAL A 172 -28.66 -13.50 -5.04
N ARG A 173 -27.77 -12.51 -4.90
CA ARG A 173 -28.07 -11.12 -5.25
C ARG A 173 -28.31 -10.98 -6.75
N GLU A 174 -27.43 -11.49 -7.60
CA GLU A 174 -27.59 -11.38 -9.05
C GLU A 174 -28.89 -12.03 -9.53
N ASP A 175 -29.26 -13.18 -8.94
CA ASP A 175 -30.47 -13.92 -9.30
C ASP A 175 -31.78 -13.23 -8.87
N LEU A 176 -31.79 -12.51 -7.75
CA LEU A 176 -33.03 -11.98 -7.13
C LEU A 176 -33.14 -10.45 -7.11
N TYR A 177 -32.03 -9.74 -7.08
CA TYR A 177 -31.96 -8.28 -6.88
C TYR A 177 -31.27 -7.56 -8.04
N GLY A 178 -30.27 -8.19 -8.67
CA GLY A 178 -29.52 -7.64 -9.79
C GLY A 178 -28.04 -7.36 -9.47
N PRO A 179 -27.34 -6.60 -10.36
CA PRO A 179 -25.92 -6.36 -10.22
C PRO A 179 -25.60 -5.57 -8.95
N ALA A 180 -24.39 -5.69 -8.40
CA ALA A 180 -24.04 -5.07 -7.12
C ALA A 180 -24.31 -3.56 -7.04
N GLY A 181 -24.32 -2.86 -8.18
CA GLY A 181 -24.39 -1.40 -8.25
C GLY A 181 -23.19 -0.77 -7.53
N GLY A 182 -22.83 0.47 -7.86
CA GLY A 182 -21.81 1.18 -7.05
C GLY A 182 -22.26 1.32 -5.59
N ASN A 183 -21.31 1.47 -4.67
CA ASN A 183 -21.61 1.82 -3.28
C ASN A 183 -21.60 3.35 -3.13
N GLU A 184 -22.71 3.94 -2.66
CA GLU A 184 -22.88 5.39 -2.48
C GLU A 184 -21.86 6.00 -1.50
N GLU A 185 -21.49 5.27 -0.46
CA GLU A 185 -20.48 5.71 0.51
C GLU A 185 -19.10 5.77 -0.16
N ILE A 186 -18.75 4.78 -0.99
CA ILE A 186 -17.50 4.79 -1.75
C ILE A 186 -17.48 5.96 -2.74
N GLU A 187 -18.58 6.16 -3.48
CA GLU A 187 -18.67 7.26 -4.44
C GLU A 187 -18.64 8.63 -3.74
N GLY A 188 -19.31 8.75 -2.60
CA GLY A 188 -19.31 9.95 -1.74
C GLY A 188 -17.91 10.26 -1.22
N LEU A 189 -17.22 9.27 -0.64
CA LEU A 189 -15.84 9.41 -0.19
C LEU A 189 -14.89 9.77 -1.33
N LEU A 190 -15.08 9.19 -2.51
CA LEU A 190 -14.29 9.56 -3.70
C LEU A 190 -14.57 11.00 -4.14
N ALA A 191 -15.81 11.47 -4.07
CA ALA A 191 -16.17 12.86 -4.38
C ALA A 191 -15.58 13.85 -3.37
N GLU A 192 -15.63 13.52 -2.08
CA GLU A 192 -14.99 14.30 -1.01
C GLU A 192 -13.48 14.37 -1.19
N LEU A 193 -12.82 13.23 -1.43
CA LEU A 193 -11.39 13.17 -1.67
C LEU A 193 -10.98 14.03 -2.88
N ARG A 194 -11.75 13.96 -3.98
CA ARG A 194 -11.51 14.81 -5.15
C ARG A 194 -11.64 16.30 -4.83
N ARG A 195 -12.63 16.67 -4.03
CA ARG A 195 -12.84 18.06 -3.60
C ARG A 195 -11.65 18.55 -2.77
N GLU A 196 -11.19 17.76 -1.81
CA GLU A 196 -10.04 18.13 -0.97
C GLU A 196 -8.74 18.21 -1.76
N LEU A 197 -8.49 17.27 -2.68
CA LEU A 197 -7.35 17.33 -3.60
C LEU A 197 -7.36 18.61 -4.45
N ALA A 198 -8.53 18.99 -4.99
CA ALA A 198 -8.67 20.22 -5.75
C ALA A 198 -8.45 21.48 -4.88
N ALA A 199 -8.97 21.47 -3.65
CA ALA A 199 -8.75 22.57 -2.69
C ALA A 199 -7.27 22.71 -2.31
N MET A 200 -6.55 21.61 -2.10
CA MET A 200 -5.11 21.64 -1.87
C MET A 200 -4.34 22.19 -3.07
N ALA A 201 -4.65 21.74 -4.29
CA ALA A 201 -4.01 22.26 -5.49
C ALA A 201 -4.24 23.78 -5.66
N ALA A 202 -5.43 24.29 -5.31
CA ALA A 202 -5.71 25.72 -5.33
C ALA A 202 -4.89 26.49 -4.27
N ARG A 203 -4.70 25.92 -3.08
CA ARG A 203 -3.85 26.51 -2.01
C ARG A 203 -2.39 26.55 -2.45
N ASP A 204 -1.89 25.48 -3.07
CA ASP A 204 -0.52 25.43 -3.58
C ASP A 204 -0.29 26.48 -4.67
N ALA A 205 -1.23 26.64 -5.61
CA ALA A 205 -1.17 27.69 -6.62
C ALA A 205 -1.13 29.10 -5.99
N ALA A 206 -1.92 29.34 -4.94
CA ALA A 206 -1.91 30.61 -4.21
C ALA A 206 -0.58 30.85 -3.48
N ILE A 207 0.03 29.81 -2.90
CA ILE A 207 1.34 29.90 -2.25
C ILE A 207 2.44 30.25 -3.27
N GLU A 208 2.42 29.63 -4.45
CA GLU A 208 3.38 29.94 -5.50
C GLU A 208 3.23 31.38 -6.03
N ALA A 209 1.99 31.85 -6.20
CA ALA A 209 1.74 33.26 -6.54
C ALA A 209 2.29 34.21 -5.46
N ALA A 210 2.01 33.95 -4.17
CA ALA A 210 2.53 34.76 -3.07
C ALA A 210 4.07 34.71 -2.98
N ARG A 211 4.70 33.58 -3.31
CA ARG A 211 6.16 33.46 -3.38
C ARG A 211 6.74 34.33 -4.50
N ALA A 212 6.09 34.39 -5.65
CA ALA A 212 6.50 35.25 -6.75
C ALA A 212 6.42 36.74 -6.35
N GLU A 213 5.31 37.15 -5.73
CA GLU A 213 5.15 38.53 -5.22
C GLU A 213 6.22 38.89 -4.18
N LEU A 214 6.52 37.98 -3.25
CA LEU A 214 7.59 38.18 -2.26
C LEU A 214 8.97 38.28 -2.91
N ALA A 215 9.22 37.55 -4.00
CA ALA A 215 10.48 37.64 -4.74
C ALA A 215 10.64 39.00 -5.42
N GLU A 216 9.58 39.50 -6.06
CA GLU A 216 9.54 40.85 -6.66
C GLU A 216 9.76 41.95 -5.60
N ALA A 217 9.04 41.88 -4.48
CA ALA A 217 9.21 42.82 -3.38
C ALA A 217 10.65 42.83 -2.83
N ARG A 218 11.28 41.66 -2.69
CA ARG A 218 12.70 41.55 -2.29
C ARG A 218 13.63 42.18 -3.32
N GLY A 219 13.36 41.99 -4.62
CA GLY A 219 14.09 42.63 -5.70
C GLY A 219 14.02 44.15 -5.63
N ALA A 220 12.82 44.71 -5.45
CA ALA A 220 12.60 46.15 -5.29
C ALA A 220 13.35 46.72 -4.07
N LEU A 221 13.28 46.05 -2.92
CA LEU A 221 14.02 46.45 -1.71
C LEU A 221 15.53 46.43 -1.92
N ALA A 222 16.06 45.42 -2.62
CA ALA A 222 17.48 45.38 -2.98
C ALA A 222 17.87 46.57 -3.89
N GLY A 223 16.99 46.97 -4.81
CA GLY A 223 17.16 48.18 -5.62
C GLY A 223 17.21 49.46 -4.79
N PHE A 224 16.29 49.61 -3.83
CA PHE A 224 16.30 50.75 -2.90
C PHE A 224 17.56 50.80 -2.05
N LEU A 225 18.01 49.66 -1.52
CA LEU A 225 19.25 49.57 -0.75
C LEU A 225 20.46 50.05 -1.55
N LYS A 226 20.63 49.58 -2.80
CA LYS A 226 21.71 50.05 -3.69
C LYS A 226 21.65 51.56 -3.92
N ARG A 227 20.45 52.11 -4.10
CA ARG A 227 20.26 53.55 -4.34
C ARG A 227 20.60 54.37 -3.09
N LEU A 228 20.22 53.89 -1.90
CA LEU A 228 20.60 54.51 -0.62
C LEU A 228 22.12 54.47 -0.40
N GLU A 229 22.77 53.35 -0.71
CA GLU A 229 24.22 53.22 -0.63
C GLU A 229 24.94 54.19 -1.57
N ALA A 230 24.45 54.34 -2.81
CA ALA A 230 24.98 55.30 -3.77
C ALA A 230 24.84 56.76 -3.28
N ILE A 231 23.67 57.12 -2.73
CA ILE A 231 23.45 58.45 -2.14
C ILE A 231 24.40 58.67 -0.95
N ARG A 232 24.52 57.70 -0.06
CA ARG A 232 25.44 57.76 1.09
C ARG A 232 26.89 57.97 0.65
N ALA A 233 27.32 57.29 -0.40
CA ALA A 233 28.65 57.45 -0.96
C ALA A 233 28.85 58.85 -1.57
N ALA A 234 27.86 59.37 -2.29
CA ALA A 234 27.91 60.68 -2.94
C ALA A 234 27.93 61.86 -1.95
N VAL A 235 27.18 61.76 -0.85
CA VAL A 235 27.09 62.81 0.18
C VAL A 235 28.37 62.88 1.04
N GLY A 236 29.10 61.77 1.16
CA GLY A 236 30.38 61.71 1.88
C GLY A 236 30.26 61.91 3.40
N PRO A 237 31.29 61.54 4.19
CA PRO A 237 31.23 61.59 5.65
C PRO A 237 31.20 63.01 6.26
N LYS A 238 31.47 64.06 5.46
CA LYS A 238 31.49 65.45 5.92
C LYS A 238 30.10 66.12 5.94
N ALA A 239 29.19 65.77 5.04
CA ALA A 239 27.84 66.35 5.01
C ALA A 239 26.88 65.76 6.06
N VAL A 240 27.27 64.69 6.74
CA VAL A 240 26.51 64.09 7.87
C VAL A 240 26.95 64.67 9.24
N ARG A 241 28.03 65.48 9.27
CA ARG A 241 28.59 66.07 10.51
C ARG A 241 28.32 67.58 10.67
N ALA A 242 27.66 68.22 9.70
CA ALA A 242 27.14 69.58 9.80
C ALA A 242 25.67 69.52 10.23
#